data_AF-A0A971USW6-F1
#
_entry.id   AF-A0A971USW6-F1
#
_cell.length_a   1.000
_cell.length_b   1.000
_cell.length_c   1.000
_cell.angle_alpha   90.00
_cell.angle_beta   90.00
_cell.angle_gamma   90.00
#
_symmetry.space_group_name_H-M   'P 1'
#
loop_
_entity.id
_entity.type
_entity.pdbx_description
1 polymer ?
#
loop_
_entity_poly.entity_id
_entity_poly.type
_entity_poly.pdbx_seq_one_letter_code
_entity_poly.pdbx_strand_id
1 'polypeptide(L)'
;MQARPRGWKYKSMYDFWADHIAKYLFAESRCIINLASVEYSQCVSKYLTEDISFITCVFGELIDGRVKQKGTLAKMARGEMVRFMAENKIVKVEDIKEFYRLGYVYREDLSTKDRYVFVK
;
A
#
# COMPACT_ATOMS: atom_id res chain seq x y z
N MET A 1 -1.57 2.52 13.08
CA MET A 1 -2.45 2.84 14.20
C MET A 1 -1.69 2.54 15.50
N GLN A 2 -0.75 3.40 15.88
CA GLN A 2 0.15 3.17 17.04
C GLN A 2 -0.36 3.78 18.35
N ALA A 3 -1.56 4.37 18.35
CA ALA A 3 -2.16 4.91 19.56
C ALA A 3 -2.24 3.84 20.67
N ARG A 4 -1.86 4.24 21.88
CA ARG A 4 -1.92 3.44 23.11
C ARG A 4 -2.84 4.17 24.10
N PRO A 5 -4.15 3.94 24.03
CA PRO A 5 -5.08 4.59 24.94
C PRO A 5 -4.82 4.14 26.38
N ARG A 6 -4.70 5.10 27.30
CA ARG A 6 -4.54 4.81 28.73
C ARG A 6 -5.87 4.28 29.30
N GLY A 7 -5.81 3.28 30.17
CA GLY A 7 -7.00 2.69 30.80
C GLY A 7 -7.78 1.72 29.92
N TRP A 8 -7.29 1.38 28.72
CA TRP A 8 -7.87 0.34 27.88
C TRP A 8 -7.38 -1.06 28.25
N LYS A 9 -8.23 -2.07 28.02
CA LYS A 9 -7.85 -3.49 28.17
C LYS A 9 -6.81 -3.97 27.14
N TYR A 10 -6.69 -3.26 26.01
CA TYR A 10 -5.79 -3.61 24.92
C TYR A 10 -4.52 -2.76 24.96
N LYS A 11 -3.37 -3.37 24.65
CA LYS A 11 -2.06 -2.71 24.72
C LYS A 11 -1.82 -1.75 23.54
N SER A 12 -2.54 -1.93 22.43
CA SER A 12 -2.49 -1.07 21.25
C SER A 12 -3.76 -1.20 20.41
N MET A 13 -3.95 -0.28 19.46
CA MET A 13 -5.02 -0.41 18.46
C MET A 13 -4.87 -1.64 17.56
N TYR A 14 -3.63 -2.16 17.36
CA TYR A 14 -3.44 -3.43 16.65
C TYR A 14 -4.06 -4.60 17.42
N ASP A 15 -3.91 -4.61 18.75
CA ASP A 15 -4.47 -5.66 19.60
C ASP A 15 -5.99 -5.56 19.68
N PHE A 16 -6.52 -4.33 19.69
CA PHE A 16 -7.96 -4.09 19.64
C PHE A 16 -8.58 -4.62 18.34
N TRP A 17 -8.00 -4.27 17.20
CA TRP A 17 -8.53 -4.66 15.90
C TRP A 17 -8.25 -6.12 15.54
N ALA A 18 -7.25 -6.74 16.17
CA ALA A 18 -6.80 -8.10 15.86
C ALA A 18 -6.81 -8.32 14.33
N ASP A 19 -7.51 -9.35 13.85
CA ASP A 19 -7.63 -9.70 12.43
C ASP A 19 -8.93 -9.19 11.77
N HIS A 20 -9.76 -8.42 12.48
CA HIS A 20 -11.09 -8.03 12.01
C HIS A 20 -11.04 -7.26 10.68
N ILE A 21 -10.12 -6.30 10.56
CA ILE A 21 -9.96 -5.49 9.33
C ILE A 21 -9.51 -6.38 8.17
N ALA A 22 -8.55 -7.28 8.41
CA ALA A 22 -8.03 -8.18 7.40
C ALA A 22 -9.12 -9.13 6.88
N LYS A 23 -9.86 -9.78 7.80
CA LYS A 23 -10.99 -10.66 7.47
C LYS A 23 -12.06 -9.96 6.63
N TYR A 24 -12.41 -8.73 7.00
CA TYR A 24 -13.38 -7.95 6.24
C TYR A 24 -12.91 -7.70 4.80
N LEU A 25 -11.66 -7.25 4.61
CA LEU A 25 -11.10 -7.01 3.27
C LEU A 25 -10.99 -8.29 2.44
N PHE A 26 -10.55 -9.40 3.04
CA PHE A 26 -10.36 -10.67 2.34
C PHE A 26 -11.68 -11.33 1.92
N ALA A 27 -12.78 -10.99 2.60
CA ALA A 27 -14.12 -11.41 2.19
C ALA A 27 -14.61 -10.67 0.93
N GLU A 28 -14.12 -9.45 0.69
CA GLU A 28 -14.50 -8.63 -0.47
C GLU A 28 -13.59 -8.88 -1.68
N SER A 29 -12.28 -9.00 -1.47
CA SER A 29 -11.32 -9.20 -2.55
C SER A 29 -10.12 -10.02 -2.12
N ARG A 30 -9.64 -10.88 -3.02
CA ARG A 30 -8.36 -11.60 -2.89
C ARG A 30 -7.17 -10.82 -3.46
N CYS A 31 -7.42 -9.69 -4.13
CA CYS A 31 -6.38 -8.79 -4.65
C CYS A 31 -6.51 -7.41 -4.00
N ILE A 32 -5.49 -7.01 -3.26
CA ILE A 32 -5.45 -5.77 -2.49
C ILE A 32 -4.24 -4.95 -2.93
N ILE A 33 -4.50 -3.71 -3.35
CA ILE A 33 -3.47 -2.72 -3.64
C ILE A 33 -3.24 -1.89 -2.37
N ASN A 34 -2.07 -2.07 -1.78
CA ASN A 34 -1.67 -1.39 -0.55
C ASN A 34 -1.04 -0.03 -0.86
N LEU A 35 -1.86 1.01 -0.69
CA LEU A 35 -1.46 2.42 -0.71
C LEU A 35 -1.44 3.05 0.68
N ALA A 36 -1.60 2.26 1.74
CA ALA A 36 -1.58 2.75 3.11
C ALA A 36 -0.14 3.06 3.57
N SER A 37 -0.01 3.84 4.65
CA SER A 37 1.27 3.86 5.38
C SER A 37 1.49 2.51 6.06
N VAL A 38 2.76 2.17 6.34
CA VAL A 38 3.12 0.96 7.11
C VAL A 38 2.33 0.88 8.42
N GLU A 39 2.10 2.03 9.05
CA GLU A 39 1.35 2.13 10.29
C GLU A 39 -0.07 1.56 10.19
N TYR A 40 -0.79 1.79 9.10
CA TYR A 40 -2.14 1.24 8.89
C TYR A 40 -2.10 -0.13 8.23
N SER A 41 -1.17 -0.32 7.29
CA SER A 41 -0.98 -1.59 6.56
C SER A 41 -0.78 -2.76 7.51
N GLN A 42 -0.14 -2.56 8.66
CA GLN A 42 0.08 -3.59 9.67
C GLN A 42 -1.21 -4.19 10.27
N CYS A 43 -2.36 -3.52 10.18
CA CYS A 43 -3.63 -4.11 10.59
C CYS A 43 -4.14 -5.19 9.62
N VAL A 44 -3.56 -5.27 8.42
CA VAL A 44 -3.94 -6.20 7.35
C VAL A 44 -2.80 -7.15 7.04
N SER A 45 -1.60 -6.60 6.79
CA SER A 45 -0.45 -7.36 6.29
C SER A 45 0.06 -8.44 7.26
N LYS A 46 -0.27 -8.34 8.56
CA LYS A 46 0.08 -9.36 9.57
C LYS A 46 -0.72 -10.65 9.43
N TYR A 47 -1.83 -10.64 8.69
CA TYR A 47 -2.77 -11.73 8.58
C TYR A 47 -2.88 -12.27 7.15
N LEU A 48 -1.93 -11.93 6.28
CA LEU A 48 -1.91 -12.41 4.89
C LEU A 48 -1.80 -13.93 4.85
N THR A 49 -2.55 -14.51 3.93
CA THR A 49 -2.51 -15.93 3.56
C THR A 49 -2.03 -16.06 2.11
N GLU A 50 -1.64 -17.25 1.70
CA GLU A 50 -1.04 -17.50 0.37
C GLU A 50 -1.99 -17.16 -0.81
N ASP A 51 -3.29 -17.22 -0.57
CA ASP A 51 -4.33 -16.92 -1.56
C ASP A 51 -4.64 -15.41 -1.72
N ILE A 52 -4.05 -14.54 -0.89
CA ILE A 52 -4.21 -13.09 -0.97
C ILE A 52 -3.05 -12.46 -1.73
N SER A 53 -3.36 -11.86 -2.88
CA SER A 53 -2.43 -10.97 -3.59
C SER A 53 -2.42 -9.59 -2.93
N PHE A 54 -1.30 -9.23 -2.30
CA PHE A 54 -1.16 -7.95 -1.59
C PHE A 54 -0.01 -7.13 -2.18
N ILE A 55 -0.34 -6.22 -3.11
CA ILE A 55 0.64 -5.46 -3.89
C ILE A 55 0.89 -4.11 -3.21
N THR A 56 2.11 -3.88 -2.74
CA THR A 56 2.48 -2.59 -2.14
C THR A 56 3.13 -1.66 -3.15
N CYS A 57 2.52 -0.49 -3.37
CA CYS A 57 3.10 0.53 -4.25
C CYS A 57 4.06 1.45 -3.49
N VAL A 58 5.27 1.60 -4.03
CA VAL A 58 6.35 2.39 -3.45
C VAL A 58 6.67 3.54 -4.39
N PHE A 59 6.58 4.78 -3.88
CA PHE A 59 6.84 6.00 -4.64
C PHE A 59 8.07 6.70 -4.07
N GLY A 60 9.14 6.82 -4.85
CA GLY A 60 10.38 7.45 -4.40
C GLY A 60 11.25 8.01 -5.52
N GLU A 61 12.45 8.45 -5.16
CA GLU A 61 13.48 8.93 -6.09
C GLU A 61 14.65 7.95 -6.06
N LEU A 62 15.28 7.68 -7.21
CA LEU A 62 16.47 6.82 -7.27
C LEU A 62 17.71 7.66 -6.96
N ILE A 63 18.28 7.46 -5.77
CA ILE A 63 19.46 8.19 -5.28
C ILE A 63 20.51 7.17 -4.85
N ASP A 64 21.70 7.22 -5.44
CA ASP A 64 22.81 6.30 -5.18
C ASP A 64 22.41 4.82 -5.34
N GLY A 65 21.62 4.52 -6.38
CA GLY A 65 21.12 3.16 -6.65
C GLY A 65 20.04 2.67 -5.67
N ARG A 66 19.53 3.53 -4.77
CA ARG A 66 18.49 3.18 -3.79
C ARG A 66 17.26 4.05 -3.96
N VAL A 67 16.08 3.43 -3.83
CA VAL A 67 14.80 4.14 -3.84
C VAL A 67 14.59 4.85 -2.49
N LYS A 68 14.66 6.18 -2.46
CA LYS A 68 14.40 6.99 -1.27
C LYS A 68 13.00 7.60 -1.32
N GLN A 69 12.20 7.38 -0.29
CA GLN A 69 10.83 7.90 -0.20
C GLN A 69 10.79 9.19 0.63
N LYS A 70 10.33 10.29 0.03
CA LYS A 70 9.98 11.52 0.76
C LYS A 70 8.52 11.43 1.22
N GLY A 71 8.28 11.41 2.53
CA GLY A 71 6.98 11.10 3.12
C GLY A 71 5.79 11.90 2.56
N THR A 72 5.93 13.22 2.39
CA THR A 72 4.87 14.06 1.81
C THR A 72 4.57 13.70 0.37
N LEU A 73 5.60 13.50 -0.46
CA LEU A 73 5.44 13.16 -1.86
C LEU A 73 4.86 11.75 -2.04
N ALA A 74 5.28 10.78 -1.23
CA ALA A 74 4.72 9.44 -1.26
C ALA A 74 3.23 9.43 -0.87
N LYS A 75 2.81 10.26 0.11
CA LYS A 75 1.39 10.41 0.48
C LYS A 75 0.56 11.01 -0.66
N MET A 76 1.08 12.04 -1.34
CA MET A 76 0.42 12.63 -2.51
C MET A 76 0.29 11.61 -3.64
N ALA A 77 1.37 10.88 -3.95
CA ALA A 77 1.38 9.87 -5.00
C ALA A 77 0.39 8.73 -4.74
N ARG A 78 0.23 8.30 -3.48
CA ARG A 78 -0.79 7.31 -3.09
C ARG A 78 -2.20 7.79 -3.40
N GLY A 79 -2.52 9.05 -3.08
CA GLY A 79 -3.81 9.64 -3.42
C GLY A 79 -4.04 9.73 -4.93
N GLU A 80 -3.01 10.16 -5.67
CA GLU A 80 -3.06 10.21 -7.13
C GLU A 80 -3.20 8.82 -7.77
N MET A 81 -2.61 7.77 -7.19
CA MET A 81 -2.80 6.40 -7.66
C MET A 81 -4.26 5.94 -7.49
N VAL A 82 -4.89 6.22 -6.35
CA VAL A 82 -6.33 5.94 -6.16
C VAL A 82 -7.16 6.68 -7.20
N ARG A 83 -6.87 7.98 -7.41
CA ARG A 83 -7.57 8.79 -8.40
C ARG A 83 -7.38 8.26 -9.82
N PHE A 84 -6.15 7.91 -10.19
CA PHE A 84 -5.82 7.33 -11.49
C PHE A 84 -6.59 6.03 -11.73
N MET A 85 -6.61 5.11 -10.75
CA MET A 85 -7.37 3.86 -10.88
C MET A 85 -8.86 4.12 -11.06
N ALA A 86 -9.43 5.05 -10.31
CA ALA A 86 -10.85 5.38 -10.38
C ALA A 86 -11.24 6.05 -11.72
N GLU A 87 -10.47 7.06 -12.15
CA GLU A 87 -10.75 7.81 -13.40
C GLU A 87 -10.60 6.93 -14.65
N ASN A 88 -9.63 6.00 -14.65
CA ASN A 88 -9.41 5.06 -15.76
C ASN A 88 -10.20 3.76 -15.63
N LYS A 89 -11.03 3.61 -14.58
CA LYS A 89 -11.82 2.39 -14.30
C LYS A 89 -10.97 1.13 -14.34
N ILE A 90 -9.79 1.19 -13.70
CA ILE A 90 -8.86 0.07 -13.67
C ILE A 90 -9.48 -1.12 -12.92
N VAL A 91 -9.44 -2.28 -13.57
CA VAL A 91 -9.95 -3.56 -13.00
C VAL A 91 -8.88 -4.64 -12.94
N LYS A 92 -7.74 -4.47 -13.64
CA LYS A 92 -6.58 -5.38 -13.57
C LYS A 92 -5.42 -4.70 -12.87
N VAL A 93 -4.75 -5.44 -11.99
CA VAL A 93 -3.61 -4.91 -11.22
C VAL A 93 -2.47 -4.47 -12.13
N GLU A 94 -2.25 -5.15 -13.25
CA GLU A 94 -1.17 -4.82 -14.20
C GLU A 94 -1.33 -3.42 -14.81
N ASP A 95 -2.56 -2.94 -14.99
CA ASP A 95 -2.81 -1.64 -15.61
C ASP A 95 -2.37 -0.46 -14.72
N ILE A 96 -2.13 -0.69 -13.42
CA ILE A 96 -1.60 0.37 -12.53
C ILE A 96 -0.13 0.68 -12.80
N LYS A 97 0.58 -0.18 -13.54
CA LYS A 97 1.95 0.05 -13.98
C LYS A 97 2.04 1.25 -14.95
N GLU A 98 0.94 1.59 -15.62
CA GLU A 98 0.82 2.75 -16.51
C GLU A 98 0.66 4.09 -15.77
N PHE A 99 0.72 4.09 -14.43
CA PHE A 99 0.64 5.32 -13.66
C PHE A 99 1.79 6.29 -13.98
N TYR A 100 1.44 7.53 -14.35
CA TYR A 100 2.38 8.56 -14.81
C TYR A 100 2.29 9.90 -14.06
N ARG A 101 1.52 9.97 -12.96
CA ARG A 101 1.25 11.25 -12.29
C ARG A 101 2.41 11.71 -11.41
N LEU A 102 2.52 13.04 -11.24
CA LEU A 102 3.58 13.69 -10.45
C LEU A 102 5.01 13.33 -10.88
N GLY A 103 5.18 12.89 -12.14
CA GLY A 103 6.46 12.47 -12.71
C GLY A 103 6.91 11.07 -12.32
N TYR A 104 6.10 10.30 -11.57
CA TYR A 104 6.43 8.92 -11.23
C TYR A 104 6.19 7.99 -12.43
N VAL A 105 7.12 7.07 -12.65
CA VAL A 105 7.04 6.03 -13.67
C VAL A 105 7.39 4.68 -13.05
N TYR A 106 6.65 3.64 -13.43
CA TYR A 106 6.90 2.28 -12.98
C TYR A 106 8.28 1.76 -13.41
N ARG A 107 8.92 0.98 -12.54
CA ARG A 107 10.24 0.38 -12.77
C ARG A 107 10.20 -1.11 -12.56
N GLU A 108 10.12 -1.86 -13.66
CA GLU A 108 10.09 -3.33 -13.67
C GLU A 108 11.33 -3.91 -12.99
N ASP A 109 12.52 -3.37 -13.25
CA ASP A 109 13.79 -3.83 -12.69
C ASP A 109 13.91 -3.65 -11.16
N LEU A 110 13.08 -2.79 -10.57
CA LEU A 110 13.03 -2.55 -9.12
C LEU A 110 11.79 -3.18 -8.46
N SER A 111 10.92 -3.81 -9.26
CA SER A 111 9.62 -4.31 -8.83
C SER A 111 9.63 -5.82 -8.69
N THR A 112 8.71 -6.32 -7.87
CA THR A 112 8.42 -7.75 -7.67
C THR A 112 6.92 -7.98 -7.79
N LYS A 113 6.50 -9.24 -7.75
CA LYS A 113 5.08 -9.63 -7.81
C LYS A 113 4.18 -8.92 -6.78
N ASP A 114 4.72 -8.59 -5.61
CA ASP A 114 4.04 -8.04 -4.44
C ASP A 114 4.47 -6.60 -4.12
N ARG A 115 5.36 -6.02 -4.93
CA ARG A 115 5.89 -4.67 -4.73
C ARG A 115 6.11 -3.97 -6.05
N TYR A 116 5.31 -2.96 -6.32
CA TYR A 116 5.49 -2.11 -7.50
C TYR A 116 6.21 -0.82 -7.11
N VAL A 117 7.34 -0.57 -7.77
CA VAL A 117 8.17 0.60 -7.52
C VAL A 117 7.95 1.61 -8.64
N PHE A 118 7.59 2.82 -8.25
CA PHE A 118 7.47 3.97 -9.11
C PHE A 118 8.51 5.01 -8.71
N VAL A 119 9.33 5.44 -9.67
CA VAL A 119 10.39 6.42 -9.43
C VAL A 119 10.15 7.70 -10.22
N LYS A 120 10.60 8.82 -9.68
CA LYS A 120 10.71 10.09 -10.38
C LYS A 120 12.12 10.68 -10.22
#